data_AF-A0A510WWW7-F1
#
_entry.id   AF-A0A510WWW7-F1
#
_cell.length_a   1.000
_cell.length_b   1.000
_cell.length_c   1.000
_cell.angle_alpha   90.00
_cell.angle_beta   90.00
_cell.angle_gamma   90.00
#
_symmetry.space_group_name_H-M   'P 1'
#
loop_
_entity.id
_entity.type
_entity.pdbx_description
1 polymer ?
#
loop_
_entity_poly.entity_id
_entity_poly.type
_entity_poly.pdbx_seq_one_letter_code
_entity_poly.pdbx_strand_id
1 'polypeptide(L)'
;MFLDANDIIDSEKLLDVWKKVKPDTDLLFSDVTALKEDQIISGVTKKQKKNLADIGEHRIQIGVNFTIYFRKLLTDNELSFDTNLRVGEDMYFNLQCIEAAKNIILTNKKYYYLQEAHSVYLFKKENLDNELYFRKVTDEFFNNQNDNQVTIVNQRMAAKGIIFLVYRYFVPGIFEKQFTVYEASKKLKAISQSDKYEKYISLGNLDKYFSGRKKLVRKLLSKHQYWLTIVAGMIMNKLKPEKRY
;
A
#
# COMPACT_ATOMS: atom_id res chain seq x y z
N MET A 1 -2.37 -13.95 14.18
CA MET A 1 -3.03 -13.87 12.85
C MET A 1 -4.24 -12.98 13.02
N PHE A 2 -4.45 -12.03 12.12
CA PHE A 2 -5.66 -11.22 12.05
C PHE A 2 -6.58 -11.83 11.00
N LEU A 3 -7.88 -11.79 11.25
CA LEU A 3 -8.90 -12.46 10.43
C LEU A 3 -10.10 -11.53 10.35
N ASP A 4 -10.55 -11.25 9.13
CA ASP A 4 -11.80 -10.53 8.93
C ASP A 4 -12.99 -11.47 9.19
N ALA A 5 -14.06 -10.92 9.77
CA ALA A 5 -15.18 -11.72 10.27
C ALA A 5 -15.95 -12.48 9.18
N ASN A 6 -15.81 -12.08 7.92
CA ASN A 6 -16.45 -12.66 6.75
C ASN A 6 -15.54 -13.61 5.95
N ASP A 7 -14.28 -13.77 6.34
CA ASP A 7 -13.31 -14.53 5.56
C ASP A 7 -13.20 -16.00 6.00
N ILE A 8 -12.64 -16.83 5.12
CA ILE A 8 -12.54 -18.27 5.31
C ILE A 8 -11.09 -18.70 5.48
N ILE A 9 -10.88 -19.64 6.39
CA ILE A 9 -9.60 -20.30 6.62
C ILE A 9 -9.71 -21.78 6.30
N ASP A 10 -8.75 -22.28 5.55
CA ASP A 10 -8.51 -23.72 5.40
C ASP A 10 -7.60 -24.19 6.55
N SER A 11 -8.22 -24.82 7.55
CA SER A 11 -7.54 -25.26 8.77
C SER A 11 -6.50 -26.35 8.51
N GLU A 12 -6.72 -27.23 7.53
CA GLU A 12 -5.77 -28.31 7.23
C GLU A 12 -4.49 -27.76 6.60
N LYS A 13 -4.64 -26.84 5.64
CA LYS A 13 -3.49 -26.14 5.04
C LYS A 13 -2.76 -25.27 6.05
N LEU A 14 -3.49 -24.59 6.95
CA LEU A 14 -2.89 -23.83 8.03
C LEU A 14 -2.06 -24.72 8.96
N LEU A 15 -2.59 -25.88 9.36
CA LEU A 15 -1.85 -26.84 10.20
C LEU A 15 -0.59 -27.36 9.53
N ASP A 16 -0.65 -27.63 8.22
CA ASP A 16 0.50 -28.07 7.43
C ASP A 16 1.61 -27.01 7.34
N VAL A 17 1.23 -25.72 7.25
CA VAL A 17 2.17 -24.60 7.39
C VAL A 17 2.71 -24.50 8.82
N TRP A 18 1.84 -24.66 9.82
CA TRP A 18 2.18 -24.51 11.25
C TRP A 18 3.26 -25.50 11.71
N LYS A 19 3.29 -26.72 11.14
CA LYS A 19 4.32 -27.73 11.41
C LYS A 19 5.75 -27.26 11.13
N LYS A 20 5.92 -26.19 10.34
CA LYS A 20 7.22 -25.63 9.94
C LYS A 20 7.69 -24.48 10.84
N VAL A 21 6.82 -24.00 11.73
CA VAL A 21 7.10 -22.91 12.65
C VAL A 21 8.18 -23.32 13.65
N LYS A 22 9.20 -22.49 13.79
CA LYS A 22 10.23 -22.61 14.83
C LYS A 22 9.93 -21.68 16.01
N PRO A 23 10.37 -21.99 17.24
CA PRO A 23 10.12 -21.16 18.42
C PRO A 23 10.60 -19.71 18.32
N ASP A 24 11.61 -19.46 17.48
CA ASP A 24 12.21 -18.13 17.26
C ASP A 24 11.66 -17.42 16.02
N THR A 25 10.58 -17.91 15.40
CA THR A 25 9.93 -17.26 14.25
C THR A 25 9.29 -15.94 14.68
N ASP A 26 9.49 -14.88 13.88
CA ASP A 26 8.87 -13.57 14.11
C ASP A 26 7.64 -13.37 13.21
N LEU A 27 7.75 -13.74 11.94
CA LEU A 27 6.68 -13.62 10.94
C LEU A 27 6.57 -14.87 10.07
N LEU A 28 5.35 -15.16 9.62
CA LEU A 28 5.11 -16.11 8.55
C LEU A 28 4.18 -15.46 7.52
N PHE A 29 4.64 -15.33 6.28
CA PHE A 29 3.83 -14.87 5.15
C PHE A 29 3.34 -16.05 4.32
N SER A 30 2.06 -16.01 3.95
CA SER A 30 1.39 -17.00 3.10
C SER A 30 1.00 -16.42 1.74
N ASP A 31 0.54 -17.29 0.83
CA ASP A 31 0.17 -16.95 -0.55
C ASP A 31 1.27 -16.16 -1.29
N VAL A 32 2.54 -16.50 -1.04
CA VAL A 32 3.70 -15.86 -1.68
C VAL A 32 3.87 -16.40 -3.09
N THR A 33 3.12 -15.82 -4.04
CA THR A 33 2.90 -16.37 -5.38
C THR A 33 4.14 -16.59 -6.25
N ALA A 34 5.27 -15.94 -5.95
CA ALA A 34 6.50 -16.15 -6.70
C ALA A 34 7.36 -17.31 -6.19
N LEU A 35 7.01 -17.91 -5.05
CA LEU A 35 7.76 -19.02 -4.46
C LEU A 35 7.37 -20.36 -5.08
N LYS A 36 8.39 -21.13 -5.48
CA LYS A 36 8.23 -22.54 -5.86
C LYS A 36 8.18 -23.45 -4.63
N GLU A 37 8.90 -23.08 -3.58
CA GLU A 37 9.02 -23.81 -2.32
C GLU A 37 9.10 -22.83 -1.15
N ASP A 38 8.81 -23.33 0.05
CA ASP A 38 8.84 -22.52 1.26
C ASP A 38 10.27 -22.08 1.59
N GLN A 39 10.41 -20.86 2.10
CA GLN A 39 11.70 -20.29 2.51
C GLN A 39 11.69 -19.95 4.00
N ILE A 40 12.76 -20.33 4.69
CA ILE A 40 13.01 -19.95 6.09
C ILE A 40 14.22 -19.02 6.08
N ILE A 41 14.01 -17.78 6.48
CA ILE A 41 15.03 -16.73 6.49
C ILE A 41 15.35 -16.41 7.94
N SER A 42 16.51 -16.86 8.41
CA SER A 42 17.04 -16.49 9.73
C SER A 42 18.04 -15.34 9.60
N GLY A 43 18.02 -14.40 10.54
CA GLY A 43 18.90 -13.23 10.50
C GLY A 43 18.65 -12.34 9.28
N VAL A 44 17.37 -12.02 9.02
CA VAL A 44 16.92 -11.25 7.85
C VAL A 44 17.72 -9.94 7.76
N THR A 45 18.44 -9.79 6.64
CA THR A 45 19.24 -8.60 6.35
C THR A 45 18.37 -7.40 6.00
N LYS A 46 18.91 -6.18 6.12
CA LYS A 46 18.23 -4.95 5.67
C LYS A 46 17.76 -5.07 4.21
N LYS A 47 18.57 -5.67 3.33
CA LYS A 47 18.20 -5.88 1.92
C LYS A 47 17.00 -6.81 1.77
N GLN A 48 16.94 -7.89 2.53
CA GLN A 48 15.80 -8.81 2.50
C GLN A 48 14.52 -8.17 3.05
N LYS A 49 14.61 -7.41 4.16
CA LYS A 49 13.46 -6.63 4.67
C LYS A 49 12.89 -5.70 3.61
N LYS A 50 13.75 -5.05 2.84
CA LYS A 50 13.35 -4.17 1.72
C LYS A 50 12.66 -4.93 0.60
N ASN A 51 13.17 -6.11 0.23
CA ASN A 51 12.52 -6.96 -0.78
C ASN A 51 11.15 -7.48 -0.32
N LEU A 52 10.96 -7.67 0.99
CA LEU A 52 9.67 -8.07 1.59
C LEU A 52 8.70 -6.89 1.72
N ALA A 53 9.22 -5.69 2.01
CA ALA A 53 8.46 -4.43 2.04
C ALA A 53 8.05 -3.97 0.64
N ASP A 54 8.84 -4.32 -0.39
CA ASP A 54 8.41 -4.23 -1.78
C ASP A 54 7.37 -5.32 -2.06
N ILE A 55 6.34 -4.97 -2.81
CA ILE A 55 5.58 -5.95 -3.59
C ILE A 55 6.48 -6.37 -4.77
N GLY A 56 7.66 -6.89 -4.44
CA GLY A 56 8.79 -7.15 -5.32
C GLY A 56 8.84 -8.62 -5.73
N GLU A 57 10.06 -9.17 -5.81
CA GLU A 57 10.37 -10.51 -6.36
C GLU A 57 9.49 -11.63 -5.80
N HIS A 58 9.16 -11.58 -4.51
CA HIS A 58 8.34 -12.59 -3.82
C HIS A 58 6.82 -12.41 -4.03
N ARG A 59 6.35 -11.26 -4.54
CA ARG A 59 4.92 -10.94 -4.77
C ARG A 59 4.03 -11.23 -3.56
N ILE A 60 4.47 -10.80 -2.37
CA ILE A 60 3.74 -10.96 -1.12
C ILE A 60 2.51 -10.04 -1.14
N GLN A 61 1.37 -10.56 -0.70
CA GLN A 61 0.17 -9.77 -0.48
C GLN A 61 0.31 -9.03 0.87
N ILE A 62 0.46 -7.70 0.84
CA ILE A 62 0.75 -6.86 2.04
C ILE A 62 -0.49 -6.66 2.95
N GLY A 63 -1.50 -7.54 2.85
CA GLY A 63 -2.61 -7.54 3.80
C GLY A 63 -2.20 -8.22 5.12
N VAL A 64 -2.78 -7.80 6.23
CA VAL A 64 -2.51 -8.42 7.54
C VAL A 64 -2.98 -9.87 7.63
N ASN A 65 -3.99 -10.21 6.85
CA ASN A 65 -4.66 -11.50 6.89
C ASN A 65 -3.82 -12.65 6.32
N PHE A 66 -2.83 -12.35 5.50
CA PHE A 66 -1.91 -13.35 4.92
C PHE A 66 -0.71 -13.64 5.81
N THR A 67 -0.64 -12.99 6.99
CA THR A 67 0.53 -13.00 7.85
C THR A 67 0.20 -13.51 9.24
N ILE A 68 1.04 -14.41 9.75
CA ILE A 68 1.05 -14.80 11.15
C ILE A 68 2.16 -14.02 11.84
N TYR A 69 1.76 -13.20 12.82
CA TYR A 69 2.64 -12.44 13.69
C TYR A 69 2.82 -13.18 14.99
N PHE A 70 4.07 -13.40 15.38
CA PHE A 70 4.37 -13.98 16.68
C PHE A 70 4.27 -12.89 17.75
N ARG A 71 3.53 -13.19 18.83
CA ARG A 71 3.20 -12.20 19.86
C ARG A 71 4.44 -11.49 20.40
N LYS A 72 5.54 -12.21 20.57
CA LYS A 72 6.80 -11.67 21.08
C LYS A 72 7.35 -10.53 20.21
N LEU A 73 7.31 -10.69 18.88
CA LEU A 73 7.70 -9.61 17.95
C LEU A 73 6.90 -8.33 18.24
N LEU A 74 5.58 -8.47 18.40
CA LEU A 74 4.69 -7.34 18.61
C LEU A 74 4.91 -6.67 19.96
N THR A 75 5.02 -7.45 21.03
CA THR A 75 5.18 -6.93 22.39
C THR A 75 6.56 -6.31 22.62
N ASP A 76 7.63 -6.95 22.15
CA ASP A 76 9.00 -6.50 22.39
C ASP A 76 9.32 -5.22 21.61
N ASN A 77 8.55 -4.91 20.56
CA ASN A 77 8.75 -3.73 19.70
C ASN A 77 7.56 -2.75 19.76
N GLU A 78 6.62 -2.94 20.70
CA GLU A 78 5.45 -2.06 20.90
C GLU A 78 4.65 -1.80 19.60
N LEU A 79 4.47 -2.84 18.79
CA LEU A 79 3.83 -2.73 17.48
C LEU A 79 2.31 -2.81 17.59
N SER A 80 1.63 -1.78 17.09
CA SER A 80 0.17 -1.70 17.02
C SER A 80 -0.29 -0.99 15.74
N PHE A 81 -1.55 -1.20 15.35
CA PHE A 81 -2.16 -0.42 14.27
C PHE A 81 -2.17 1.07 14.61
N ASP A 82 -1.84 1.91 13.64
CA ASP A 82 -1.96 3.36 13.77
C ASP A 82 -3.42 3.79 13.64
N THR A 83 -4.01 4.23 14.75
CA THR A 83 -5.42 4.62 14.82
C THR A 83 -5.75 5.90 14.03
N ASN A 84 -4.73 6.64 13.58
CA ASN A 84 -4.92 7.78 12.68
C ASN A 84 -5.07 7.36 11.21
N LEU A 85 -4.75 6.10 10.87
CA LEU A 85 -4.97 5.53 9.56
C LEU A 85 -6.28 4.74 9.51
N ARG A 86 -7.15 5.12 8.58
CA ARG A 86 -8.37 4.40 8.20
C ARG A 86 -8.21 3.55 6.95
N VAL A 87 -7.22 3.88 6.11
CA VAL A 87 -6.89 3.15 4.88
C VAL A 87 -5.38 3.02 4.80
N GLY A 88 -4.90 1.79 4.63
CA GLY A 88 -3.46 1.47 4.53
C GLY A 88 -2.79 1.27 5.89
N GLU A 89 -3.56 1.25 6.98
CA GLU A 89 -3.11 0.89 8.32
C GLU A 89 -2.53 -0.52 8.38
N ASP A 90 -3.15 -1.46 7.66
CA ASP A 90 -2.69 -2.84 7.50
C ASP A 90 -1.30 -2.91 6.87
N MET A 91 -1.11 -2.12 5.80
CA MET A 91 0.14 -2.01 5.08
C MET A 91 1.22 -1.37 5.94
N TYR A 92 0.90 -0.28 6.64
CA TYR A 92 1.87 0.41 7.49
C TYR A 92 2.31 -0.47 8.66
N PHE A 93 1.35 -1.13 9.34
CA PHE A 93 1.64 -2.10 10.39
C PHE A 93 2.55 -3.24 9.90
N ASN A 94 2.27 -3.77 8.70
CA ASN A 94 3.12 -4.79 8.07
C ASN A 94 4.54 -4.31 7.82
N LEU A 95 4.73 -3.09 7.33
CA LEU A 95 6.06 -2.51 7.12
C LEU A 95 6.84 -2.42 8.44
N GLN A 96 6.19 -1.99 9.53
CA GLN A 96 6.80 -1.93 10.85
C GLN A 96 7.19 -3.33 11.37
N CYS A 97 6.33 -4.33 11.16
CA CYS A 97 6.61 -5.71 11.54
C CYS A 97 7.78 -6.31 10.76
N ILE A 98 7.85 -6.08 9.44
CA ILE A 98 8.98 -6.52 8.59
C ILE A 98 10.28 -5.86 9.05
N GLU A 99 10.24 -4.57 9.40
CA GLU A 99 11.41 -3.85 9.90
C GLU A 99 11.92 -4.40 11.23
N ALA A 100 11.03 -4.82 12.13
CA ALA A 100 11.39 -5.38 13.42
C ALA A 100 11.86 -6.85 13.35
N ALA A 101 11.34 -7.64 12.41
CA ALA A 101 11.56 -9.09 12.34
C ALA A 101 13.03 -9.47 12.07
N LYS A 102 13.46 -10.60 12.63
CA LYS A 102 14.78 -11.23 12.41
C LYS A 102 14.64 -12.59 11.74
N ASN A 103 13.56 -13.32 12.00
CA ASN A 103 13.32 -14.65 11.48
C ASN A 103 11.96 -14.72 10.78
N ILE A 104 11.95 -14.96 9.48
CA ILE A 104 10.74 -14.92 8.65
C ILE A 104 10.57 -16.22 7.88
N ILE A 105 9.35 -16.75 7.86
CA ILE A 105 8.94 -17.86 7.00
C ILE A 105 8.12 -17.31 5.85
N LEU A 106 8.41 -17.75 4.63
CA LEU A 106 7.60 -17.46 3.45
C LEU A 106 7.06 -18.78 2.89
N THR A 107 5.76 -18.85 2.64
CA THR A 107 5.13 -20.03 2.01
C THR A 107 4.26 -19.65 0.84
N ASN A 108 4.28 -20.46 -0.21
CA ASN A 108 3.34 -20.35 -1.32
C ASN A 108 1.98 -20.98 -1.01
N LYS A 109 1.83 -21.60 0.16
CA LYS A 109 0.56 -22.21 0.57
C LYS A 109 -0.46 -21.12 0.88
N LYS A 110 -1.64 -21.31 0.31
CA LYS A 110 -2.80 -20.46 0.52
C LYS A 110 -3.77 -21.15 1.46
N TYR A 111 -3.92 -20.59 2.66
CA TYR A 111 -4.90 -21.04 3.65
C TYR A 111 -5.93 -19.96 4.02
N TYR A 112 -5.75 -18.72 3.56
CA TYR A 112 -6.68 -17.61 3.79
C TYR A 112 -7.42 -17.24 2.49
N TYR A 113 -8.74 -17.05 2.59
CA TYR A 113 -9.61 -16.76 1.46
C TYR A 113 -10.51 -15.55 1.77
N LEU A 114 -10.19 -14.43 1.12
CA LEU A 114 -11.01 -13.21 1.11
C LEU A 114 -12.36 -13.50 0.44
N GLN A 115 -13.47 -13.26 1.16
CA GLN A 115 -14.82 -13.36 0.59
C GLN A 115 -15.26 -12.03 -0.04
N GLU A 116 -14.96 -10.90 0.61
CA GLU A 116 -15.27 -9.57 0.07
C GLU A 116 -14.15 -8.57 0.40
N ALA A 117 -13.78 -7.74 -0.57
CA ALA A 117 -12.81 -6.67 -0.32
C ALA A 117 -13.48 -5.49 0.38
N HIS A 118 -12.93 -5.06 1.52
CA HIS A 118 -13.33 -3.81 2.15
C HIS A 118 -13.09 -2.63 1.20
N SER A 119 -14.08 -1.75 1.13
CA SER A 119 -14.18 -0.75 0.08
C SER A 119 -13.97 0.66 0.59
N VAL A 120 -13.23 1.46 -0.19
CA VAL A 120 -13.01 2.89 0.10
C VAL A 120 -14.08 3.72 -0.60
N TYR A 121 -14.93 4.36 0.20
CA TYR A 121 -16.00 5.25 -0.25
C TYR A 121 -15.47 6.39 -1.15
N LEU A 122 -16.26 6.75 -2.16
CA LEU A 122 -16.03 7.95 -2.98
C LEU A 122 -16.33 9.22 -2.16
N PHE A 123 -15.50 10.25 -2.32
CA PHE A 123 -15.60 11.55 -1.66
C PHE A 123 -15.88 11.53 -0.15
N LYS A 124 -14.85 11.23 0.63
CA LYS A 124 -14.82 11.50 2.06
C LYS A 124 -13.69 12.48 2.36
N LYS A 125 -13.93 13.49 3.20
CA LYS A 125 -12.88 14.44 3.63
C LYS A 125 -11.69 13.67 4.22
N GLU A 126 -12.00 12.59 4.92
CA GLU A 126 -11.04 11.72 5.57
C GLU A 126 -10.16 10.96 4.57
N ASN A 127 -10.55 10.80 3.30
CA ASN A 127 -9.66 10.25 2.28
C ASN A 127 -8.46 11.16 2.02
N LEU A 128 -8.64 12.49 2.10
CA LEU A 128 -7.55 13.45 1.95
C LEU A 128 -6.64 13.41 3.19
N ASP A 129 -7.23 13.57 4.38
CA ASP A 129 -6.47 13.61 5.63
C ASP A 129 -5.71 12.30 5.86
N ASN A 130 -6.36 11.15 5.62
CA ASN A 130 -5.73 9.83 5.69
C ASN A 130 -4.55 9.69 4.73
N GLU A 131 -4.73 10.02 3.44
CA GLU A 131 -3.65 9.89 2.46
C GLU A 131 -2.46 10.80 2.78
N LEU A 132 -2.70 12.04 3.23
CA LEU A 132 -1.62 12.94 3.63
C LEU A 132 -0.86 12.44 4.85
N TYR A 133 -1.55 11.81 5.81
CA TYR A 133 -0.94 11.19 6.98
C TYR A 133 -0.20 9.91 6.60
N PHE A 134 -0.82 9.01 5.83
CA PHE A 134 -0.20 7.79 5.29
C PHE A 134 1.08 8.12 4.53
N ARG A 135 1.04 9.15 3.68
CA ARG A 135 2.23 9.61 2.95
C ARG A 135 3.31 10.08 3.90
N LYS A 136 2.99 10.83 4.95
CA LYS A 136 3.95 11.28 5.95
C LYS A 136 4.66 10.09 6.60
N VAL A 137 3.90 9.19 7.23
CA VAL A 137 4.48 8.09 8.01
C VAL A 137 5.27 7.11 7.16
N THR A 138 4.82 6.85 5.93
CA THR A 138 5.56 5.99 4.99
C THR A 138 6.79 6.68 4.42
N ASP A 139 6.78 8.01 4.23
CA ASP A 139 7.98 8.73 3.76
C ASP A 139 9.06 8.72 4.84
N GLU A 140 8.67 8.94 6.10
CA GLU A 140 9.55 8.83 7.27
C GLU A 140 10.13 7.42 7.41
N PHE A 141 9.30 6.38 7.28
CA PHE A 141 9.74 4.98 7.33
C PHE A 141 10.83 4.68 6.28
N PHE A 142 10.66 5.16 5.05
CA PHE A 142 11.59 4.88 3.95
C PHE A 142 12.81 5.82 3.90
N ASN A 143 12.68 7.09 4.31
CA ASN A 143 13.81 8.04 4.33
C ASN A 143 14.90 7.60 5.33
N ASN A 144 14.54 6.89 6.40
CA ASN A 144 15.48 6.36 7.38
C ASN A 144 16.35 5.20 6.86
N GLN A 145 16.13 4.72 5.63
CA GLN A 145 16.69 3.46 5.13
C GLN A 145 17.88 3.60 4.14
N ASN A 146 18.30 4.83 3.78
CA ASN A 146 19.46 5.17 2.91
C ASN A 146 19.77 4.15 1.79
N ASP A 147 18.84 3.89 0.87
CA ASP A 147 18.98 2.89 -0.20
C ASP A 147 18.09 3.17 -1.42
N ASN A 148 18.67 3.00 -2.61
CA ASN A 148 18.03 3.28 -3.90
C ASN A 148 16.80 2.39 -4.20
N GLN A 149 16.75 1.14 -3.73
CA GLN A 149 15.59 0.26 -3.96
C GLN A 149 14.38 0.67 -3.11
N VAL A 150 14.64 1.11 -1.87
CA VAL A 150 13.63 1.68 -0.98
C VAL A 150 13.00 2.92 -1.60
N THR A 151 13.79 3.71 -2.32
CA THR A 151 13.30 4.88 -3.05
C THR A 151 12.22 4.51 -4.07
N ILE A 152 12.34 3.38 -4.78
CA ILE A 152 11.34 2.98 -5.81
C ILE A 152 10.00 2.58 -5.19
N VAL A 153 10.00 1.83 -4.09
CA VAL A 153 8.77 1.45 -3.38
C VAL A 153 8.08 2.71 -2.88
N ASN A 154 8.84 3.57 -2.21
CA ASN A 154 8.35 4.83 -1.70
C ASN A 154 7.75 5.72 -2.81
N GLN A 155 8.45 5.81 -3.95
CA GLN A 155 7.98 6.51 -5.15
C GLN A 155 6.68 5.94 -5.71
N ARG A 156 6.57 4.61 -5.81
CA ARG A 156 5.35 3.93 -6.28
C ARG A 156 4.18 4.23 -5.36
N MET A 157 4.40 4.22 -4.04
CA MET A 157 3.38 4.57 -3.05
C MET A 157 2.93 6.03 -3.18
N ALA A 158 3.87 6.98 -3.30
CA ALA A 158 3.55 8.38 -3.51
C ALA A 158 2.70 8.59 -4.77
N ALA A 159 3.12 7.98 -5.89
CA ALA A 159 2.41 8.08 -7.15
C ALA A 159 1.00 7.45 -7.07
N LYS A 160 0.85 6.30 -6.41
CA LYS A 160 -0.46 5.69 -6.17
C LYS A 160 -1.37 6.60 -5.32
N GLY A 161 -0.82 7.18 -4.26
CA GLY A 161 -1.53 8.04 -3.32
C GLY A 161 -2.09 9.31 -3.95
N ILE A 162 -1.28 10.06 -4.70
CA ILE A 162 -1.78 11.25 -5.39
C ILE A 162 -2.81 10.91 -6.49
N ILE A 163 -2.63 9.78 -7.19
CA ILE A 163 -3.61 9.29 -8.18
C ILE A 163 -4.91 8.89 -7.48
N PHE A 164 -4.82 8.28 -6.30
CA PHE A 164 -5.97 7.98 -5.45
C PHE A 164 -6.75 9.26 -5.11
N LEU A 165 -6.07 10.34 -4.69
CA LEU A 165 -6.74 11.63 -4.45
C LEU A 165 -7.46 12.17 -5.69
N VAL A 166 -6.87 12.05 -6.89
CA VAL A 166 -7.54 12.47 -8.13
C VAL A 166 -8.88 11.75 -8.31
N TYR A 167 -8.89 10.42 -8.20
CA TYR A 167 -10.07 9.62 -8.53
C TYR A 167 -11.07 9.42 -7.38
N ARG A 168 -10.62 9.48 -6.12
CA ARG A 168 -11.43 9.17 -4.93
C ARG A 168 -11.76 10.38 -4.08
N TYR A 169 -11.11 11.52 -4.33
CA TYR A 169 -11.39 12.79 -3.65
C TYR A 169 -11.75 13.90 -4.65
N PHE A 170 -10.83 14.32 -5.54
CA PHE A 170 -11.06 15.47 -6.40
C PHE A 170 -12.19 15.27 -7.42
N VAL A 171 -12.10 14.25 -8.26
CA VAL A 171 -13.12 14.01 -9.31
C VAL A 171 -14.52 13.81 -8.71
N PRO A 172 -14.71 12.95 -7.69
CA PRO A 172 -15.98 12.83 -7.00
C PRO A 172 -16.49 14.15 -6.39
N GLY A 173 -15.63 14.91 -5.71
CA GLY A 173 -16.02 16.18 -5.09
C GLY A 173 -16.49 17.24 -6.10
N ILE A 174 -15.98 17.22 -7.32
CA ILE A 174 -16.48 18.08 -8.41
C ILE A 174 -17.90 17.65 -8.82
N PHE A 175 -18.14 16.34 -8.98
CA PHE A 175 -19.47 15.84 -9.31
C PHE A 175 -20.50 16.10 -8.19
N GLU A 176 -20.04 16.14 -6.94
CA GLU A 176 -20.83 16.51 -5.76
C GLU A 176 -20.89 18.02 -5.51
N LYS A 177 -20.36 18.84 -6.43
CA LYS A 177 -20.36 20.32 -6.37
C LYS A 177 -19.65 20.92 -5.15
N GLN A 178 -18.71 20.20 -4.56
CA GLN A 178 -17.94 20.61 -3.39
C GLN A 178 -16.79 21.56 -3.74
N PHE A 179 -16.35 21.52 -4.99
CA PHE A 179 -15.40 22.48 -5.57
C PHE A 179 -15.47 22.45 -7.09
N THR A 180 -15.05 23.55 -7.70
CA THR A 180 -14.85 23.68 -9.14
C THR A 180 -13.60 22.94 -9.61
N VAL A 181 -13.48 22.71 -10.93
CA VAL A 181 -12.24 22.19 -11.54
C VAL A 181 -11.05 23.07 -11.19
N TYR A 182 -11.22 24.40 -11.17
CA TYR A 182 -10.17 25.35 -10.83
C TYR A 182 -9.68 25.18 -9.39
N GLU A 183 -10.60 25.13 -8.43
CA GLU A 183 -10.28 24.94 -7.02
C GLU A 183 -9.62 23.58 -6.75
N ALA A 184 -10.12 22.51 -7.37
CA ALA A 184 -9.49 21.19 -7.32
C ALA A 184 -8.05 21.23 -7.82
N SER A 185 -7.82 21.89 -8.96
CA SER A 185 -6.51 22.00 -9.60
C SER A 185 -5.52 22.77 -8.73
N LYS A 186 -5.97 23.88 -8.11
CA LYS A 186 -5.16 24.64 -7.15
C LYS A 186 -4.79 23.82 -5.93
N LYS A 187 -5.76 23.12 -5.32
CA LYS A 187 -5.51 22.25 -4.16
C LYS A 187 -4.57 21.10 -4.50
N LEU A 188 -4.78 20.43 -5.64
CA LEU A 188 -3.91 19.36 -6.12
C LEU A 188 -2.49 19.85 -6.39
N LYS A 189 -2.33 21.06 -6.96
CA LYS A 189 -1.02 21.70 -7.11
C LYS A 189 -0.35 21.90 -5.76
N ALA A 190 -1.03 22.52 -4.79
CA ALA A 190 -0.47 22.77 -3.47
C ALA A 190 -0.03 21.47 -2.76
N ILE A 191 -0.85 20.42 -2.83
CA ILE A 191 -0.52 19.10 -2.28
C ILE A 191 0.68 18.49 -3.01
N SER A 192 0.68 18.53 -4.33
CA SER A 192 1.75 17.99 -5.16
C SER A 192 3.08 18.68 -4.89
N GLN A 193 3.06 20.01 -4.71
CA GLN A 193 4.24 20.86 -4.53
C GLN A 193 4.79 20.85 -3.10
N SER A 194 4.04 20.30 -2.14
CA SER A 194 4.68 19.90 -0.89
C SER A 194 5.74 18.84 -1.19
N ASP A 195 6.87 18.85 -0.47
CA ASP A 195 8.01 17.92 -0.65
C ASP A 195 7.63 16.42 -0.56
N LYS A 196 6.36 16.10 -0.29
CA LYS A 196 5.80 14.77 -0.14
C LYS A 196 5.50 14.05 -1.46
N TYR A 197 5.37 14.76 -2.60
CA TYR A 197 4.90 14.14 -3.85
C TYR A 197 5.70 14.52 -5.10
N GLU A 198 6.11 15.77 -5.28
CA GLU A 198 6.72 16.26 -6.52
C GLU A 198 7.98 15.47 -6.93
N LYS A 199 8.88 15.24 -5.97
CA LYS A 199 10.12 14.46 -6.17
C LYS A 199 9.88 13.02 -6.67
N TYR A 200 8.68 12.47 -6.45
CA TYR A 200 8.38 11.07 -6.73
C TYR A 200 7.62 10.86 -8.04
N ILE A 201 6.79 11.83 -8.45
CA ILE A 201 5.92 11.67 -9.61
C ILE A 201 6.67 11.91 -10.93
N SER A 202 7.76 12.67 -10.90
CA SER A 202 8.58 13.02 -12.06
C SER A 202 9.33 11.84 -12.71
N LEU A 203 9.37 10.68 -12.06
CA LEU A 203 10.17 9.54 -12.48
C LEU A 203 9.45 8.67 -13.53
N GLY A 204 10.02 8.62 -14.74
CA GLY A 204 9.43 7.92 -15.89
C GLY A 204 9.40 6.39 -15.78
N ASN A 205 10.29 5.79 -14.98
CA ASN A 205 10.38 4.34 -14.78
C ASN A 205 9.18 3.72 -14.05
N LEU A 206 8.30 4.55 -13.47
CA LEU A 206 7.13 4.10 -12.72
C LEU A 206 5.97 3.64 -13.62
N ASP A 207 5.97 4.01 -14.90
CA ASP A 207 4.87 3.75 -15.85
C ASP A 207 4.50 2.26 -15.99
N LYS A 208 5.46 1.35 -15.77
CA LYS A 208 5.24 -0.11 -15.83
C LYS A 208 4.32 -0.64 -14.73
N TYR A 209 4.11 0.13 -13.65
CA TYR A 209 3.29 -0.27 -12.51
C TYR A 209 1.85 0.25 -12.56
N PHE A 210 1.48 0.97 -13.62
CA PHE A 210 0.19 1.64 -13.73
C PHE A 210 -0.56 1.20 -14.99
N SER A 211 -1.87 0.96 -14.86
CA SER A 211 -2.77 0.80 -16.00
C SER A 211 -2.91 2.11 -16.79
N GLY A 212 -3.37 2.03 -18.04
CA GLY A 212 -3.38 3.16 -18.99
C GLY A 212 -3.92 4.49 -18.42
N ARG A 213 -5.07 4.46 -17.73
CA ARG A 213 -5.65 5.67 -17.11
C ARG A 213 -4.76 6.29 -16.02
N LYS A 214 -4.21 5.44 -15.14
CA LYS A 214 -3.34 5.87 -14.04
C LYS A 214 -2.00 6.38 -14.59
N LYS A 215 -1.49 5.76 -15.66
CA LYS A 215 -0.30 6.20 -16.39
C LYS A 215 -0.49 7.59 -17.01
N LEU A 216 -1.65 7.87 -17.60
CA LEU A 216 -1.97 9.21 -18.13
C LEU A 216 -1.97 10.27 -17.00
N VAL A 217 -2.69 10.01 -15.91
CA VAL A 217 -2.73 10.93 -14.74
C VAL A 217 -1.32 11.21 -14.22
N ARG A 218 -0.51 10.17 -14.00
CA ARG A 218 0.88 10.34 -13.56
C ARG A 218 1.68 11.24 -14.50
N LYS A 219 1.60 11.00 -15.81
CA LYS A 219 2.31 11.81 -16.82
C LYS A 219 1.88 13.28 -16.85
N LEU A 220 0.59 13.55 -16.60
CA LEU A 220 0.09 14.93 -16.52
C LEU A 220 0.60 15.61 -15.24
N LEU A 221 0.55 14.90 -14.11
CA LEU A 221 1.10 15.38 -12.84
C LEU A 221 2.61 15.65 -12.93
N SER A 222 3.38 14.76 -13.58
CA SER A 222 4.83 14.94 -13.77
C SER A 222 5.19 16.13 -14.67
N LYS A 223 4.22 16.67 -15.40
CA LYS A 223 4.37 17.86 -16.25
C LYS A 223 3.70 19.10 -15.63
N HIS A 224 3.32 19.02 -14.35
CA HIS A 224 2.60 20.07 -13.62
C HIS A 224 1.28 20.49 -14.28
N GLN A 225 0.66 19.61 -15.08
CA GLN A 225 -0.58 19.88 -15.80
C GLN A 225 -1.80 19.57 -14.92
N TYR A 226 -1.89 20.21 -13.75
CA TYR A 226 -2.91 19.87 -12.72
C TYR A 226 -4.34 20.01 -13.20
N TRP A 227 -4.64 21.04 -14.00
CA TRP A 227 -5.97 21.23 -14.57
C TRP A 227 -6.35 20.10 -15.54
N LEU A 228 -5.43 19.75 -16.45
CA LEU A 228 -5.63 18.63 -17.37
C LEU A 228 -5.74 17.30 -16.63
N THR A 229 -5.01 17.12 -15.53
CA THR A 229 -5.13 15.95 -14.65
C THR A 229 -6.56 15.78 -14.15
N ILE A 230 -7.16 16.85 -13.62
CA ILE A 230 -8.54 16.82 -13.12
C ILE A 230 -9.52 16.52 -14.27
N VAL A 231 -9.41 17.23 -15.39
CA VAL A 231 -10.31 17.06 -16.54
C VAL A 231 -10.21 15.64 -17.13
N ALA A 232 -9.00 15.13 -17.32
CA ALA A 232 -8.77 13.77 -17.77
C ALA A 232 -9.36 12.75 -16.77
N GLY A 233 -9.17 12.98 -15.47
CA GLY A 233 -9.78 12.18 -14.40
C GLY A 233 -11.30 12.13 -14.50
N MET A 234 -11.95 13.28 -14.71
CA MET A 234 -13.40 13.39 -14.88
C MET A 234 -13.89 12.62 -16.12
N ILE A 235 -13.23 12.81 -17.27
CA ILE A 235 -13.59 12.11 -18.52
C ILE A 235 -13.46 10.61 -18.32
N MET A 236 -12.34 10.14 -17.76
CA MET A 236 -12.12 8.71 -17.53
C MET A 236 -13.09 8.11 -16.53
N ASN A 237 -13.48 8.86 -15.49
CA ASN A 237 -14.50 8.40 -14.54
C ASN A 237 -15.89 8.34 -15.18
N LYS A 238 -16.22 9.19 -16.16
CA LYS A 238 -17.46 9.05 -16.93
C LYS A 238 -17.46 7.83 -17.83
N LEU A 239 -16.33 7.55 -18.51
CA LEU A 239 -16.20 6.39 -19.40
C LEU A 239 -16.18 5.06 -18.66
N LYS A 240 -15.52 5.03 -17.49
CA LYS A 240 -15.43 3.86 -16.63
C LYS A 240 -15.42 4.30 -15.17
N PRO A 241 -16.61 4.43 -14.56
CA PRO A 241 -16.75 4.85 -13.18
C PRO A 241 -15.89 4.02 -12.24
N GLU A 242 -15.23 4.69 -11.29
CA GLU A 242 -14.71 4.00 -10.13
C GLU A 242 -15.88 3.32 -9.41
N LYS A 243 -15.71 2.04 -9.12
CA LYS A 243 -16.71 1.26 -8.38
C LYS A 243 -16.96 1.92 -7.03
N ARG A 244 -18.22 2.28 -6.79
CA ARG A 244 -18.80 2.68 -5.50
C ARG A 244 -19.11 1.38 -4.76
N TYR A 245 -18.21 0.97 -3.90
CA TYR A 245 -18.51 0.00 -2.86
C TYR A 245 -18.18 0.69 -1.54
#